data_AF-A0A3M1X5Z9-F1
#
_entry.id   AF-A0A3M1X5Z9-F1
#
_cell.length_a   1.000
_cell.length_b   1.000
_cell.length_c   1.000
_cell.angle_alpha   90.00
_cell.angle_beta   90.00
_cell.angle_gamma   90.00
#
_symmetry.space_group_name_H-M   'P 1'
#
loop_
_entity.id
_entity.type
_entity.pdbx_description
1 polymer ?
#
loop_
_entity_poly.entity_id
_entity_poly.type
_entity_poly.pdbx_seq_one_letter_code
_entity_poly.pdbx_strand_id
1 'polypeptide(L)'
;MTKRTAFLIFLVGTLSSAVLFLYLTFDTQKQIQVLTHADRLDEKVVAGKKVWEKYNCNDCHTILGFGGYYAPDMTKAYKRLGPEGIAFVVKNPEKAFASSWRKMPNQGLTDEEVD
;
A
#
# COMPACT_ATOMS: atom_id res chain seq x y z
N MET A 1 32.54 -23.85 23.88
CA MET A 1 32.63 -22.97 22.69
C MET A 1 33.72 -21.93 22.92
N THR A 2 34.66 -21.74 21.99
CA THR A 2 35.71 -20.73 22.14
C THR A 2 35.24 -19.36 21.64
N LYS A 3 35.83 -18.26 22.15
CA LYS A 3 35.51 -16.90 21.69
C LYS A 3 35.70 -16.73 20.17
N ARG A 4 36.74 -17.34 19.61
CA ARG A 4 37.02 -17.33 18.17
C ARG A 4 35.94 -18.06 17.37
N THR A 5 35.52 -19.23 17.83
CA THR A 5 34.43 -19.99 17.17
C THR A 5 33.13 -19.20 17.18
N ALA A 6 32.77 -18.59 18.32
CA ALA A 6 31.57 -17.75 18.42
C ALA A 6 31.63 -16.54 17.48
N PHE A 7 32.78 -15.86 17.41
CA PHE A 7 32.99 -14.73 16.49
C PHE A 7 32.85 -15.15 15.02
N LEU A 8 33.43 -16.29 14.63
CA LEU A 8 33.34 -16.78 13.25
C LEU A 8 31.90 -17.14 12.86
N ILE A 9 31.14 -17.79 13.76
CA ILE A 9 29.72 -18.09 13.53
C ILE A 9 28.94 -16.80 13.29
N PHE A 10 29.13 -15.79 14.15
CA PHE A 10 28.46 -14.50 14.01
C PHE A 10 28.83 -13.79 12.71
N LEU A 11 30.13 -13.74 12.38
CA LEU A 11 30.62 -13.05 11.19
C LEU A 11 30.12 -13.72 9.91
N VAL A 12 30.23 -15.04 9.81
CA VAL A 12 29.76 -15.79 8.62
C VAL A 12 28.24 -15.70 8.50
N GLY A 13 27.50 -15.82 9.60
CA GLY A 13 26.05 -15.67 9.59
C GLY A 13 25.61 -14.28 9.14
N THR A 14 26.28 -13.24 9.64
CA THR A 14 25.99 -11.84 9.26
C THR A 14 26.33 -11.59 7.79
N LEU A 15 27.52 -11.98 7.33
CA LEU A 15 27.95 -11.76 5.95
C LEU A 15 27.07 -12.53 4.95
N SER A 16 26.76 -13.80 5.24
CA SER A 16 25.87 -14.60 4.38
C SER A 16 24.46 -14.02 4.32
N SER A 17 23.90 -13.60 5.45
CA SER A 17 22.58 -12.94 5.49
C SER A 17 22.58 -11.61 4.73
N ALA A 18 23.63 -10.81 4.87
CA ALA A 18 23.78 -9.55 4.14
C ALA A 18 23.89 -9.77 2.64
N VAL A 19 24.69 -10.75 2.20
CA VAL A 19 24.81 -11.12 0.78
C VAL A 19 23.46 -11.60 0.23
N LEU A 20 22.76 -12.47 0.95
CA LEU A 20 21.44 -12.96 0.54
C LEU A 20 20.42 -11.82 0.44
N PHE A 21 20.39 -10.92 1.42
CA PHE A 21 19.51 -9.74 1.41
C PHE A 21 19.79 -8.84 0.20
N LEU A 22 21.07 -8.54 -0.08
CA LEU A 22 21.44 -7.72 -1.23
C LEU A 22 21.08 -8.40 -2.56
N TYR A 23 21.29 -9.71 -2.66
CA TYR A 23 20.89 -10.49 -3.84
C TYR A 23 19.38 -10.41 -4.08
N LEU A 24 18.56 -10.71 -3.06
CA LEU A 24 17.11 -10.67 -3.17
C LEU A 24 16.59 -9.26 -3.44
N THR A 25 17.23 -8.22 -2.87
CA THR A 25 16.90 -6.83 -3.14
C THR A 25 17.13 -6.49 -4.61
N PHE A 26 18.29 -6.86 -5.15
CA PHE A 26 18.61 -6.61 -6.55
C PHE A 26 17.70 -7.36 -7.52
N ASP A 27 17.40 -8.63 -7.23
CA ASP A 27 16.45 -9.43 -8.01
C ASP A 27 15.06 -8.79 -8.00
N THR A 28 14.57 -8.38 -6.83
CA THR A 28 13.28 -7.69 -6.69
C THR A 28 13.23 -6.39 -7.50
N GLN A 29 14.28 -5.55 -7.43
CA GLN A 29 14.34 -4.30 -8.19
C GLN A 29 14.29 -4.53 -9.70
N LYS A 30 14.89 -5.62 -10.20
CA LYS A 30 14.81 -6.00 -11.61
C LYS A 30 13.42 -6.47 -12.03
N GLN A 31 12.72 -7.16 -11.13
CA GLN A 31 11.42 -7.74 -11.42
C GLN A 31 10.25 -6.77 -11.20
N ILE A 32 10.45 -5.66 -10.48
CA ILE A 32 9.37 -4.78 -10.01
C ILE A 32 8.45 -4.33 -11.15
N GLN A 33 9.00 -3.91 -12.29
CA GLN A 33 8.22 -3.42 -13.42
C GLN A 33 7.24 -4.49 -13.97
N VAL A 34 7.69 -5.74 -14.01
CA VAL A 34 6.88 -6.86 -14.50
C VAL A 34 5.85 -7.28 -13.44
N LEU A 35 6.27 -7.38 -12.18
CA LEU A 35 5.41 -7.78 -11.06
C LEU A 35 4.31 -6.74 -10.76
N THR A 36 4.56 -5.46 -11.03
CA THR A 36 3.57 -4.39 -10.84
C THR A 36 2.78 -4.06 -12.10
N HIS A 37 2.98 -4.80 -13.20
CA HIS A 37 2.37 -4.49 -14.51
C HIS A 37 2.55 -3.03 -14.91
N ALA A 38 3.77 -2.51 -14.78
CA ALA A 38 4.08 -1.10 -15.06
C ALA A 38 3.74 -0.69 -16.49
N ASP A 39 3.75 -1.65 -17.42
CA ASP A 39 3.30 -1.52 -18.82
C ASP A 39 1.81 -1.16 -18.98
N ARG A 40 1.00 -1.37 -17.93
CA ARG A 40 -0.44 -1.11 -17.92
C ARG A 40 -0.84 0.12 -17.12
N LEU A 41 0.12 0.86 -16.59
CA LEU A 41 -0.17 2.08 -15.83
C LEU A 41 -0.52 3.21 -16.82
N ASP A 42 -1.75 3.70 -16.73
CA ASP A 42 -2.18 4.89 -17.44
C ASP A 42 -2.09 6.15 -16.54
N GLU A 43 -2.33 7.31 -17.13
CA GLU A 43 -2.29 8.59 -16.42
C GLU A 43 -3.30 8.65 -15.27
N LYS A 44 -4.46 7.99 -15.39
CA LYS A 44 -5.50 7.96 -14.36
C LYS A 44 -5.04 7.14 -13.15
N VAL A 45 -4.42 5.99 -13.34
CA VAL A 45 -3.86 5.18 -12.25
C VAL A 45 -2.78 5.96 -11.50
N VAL A 46 -1.89 6.66 -12.22
CA VAL A 46 -0.86 7.50 -11.60
C VAL A 46 -1.48 8.69 -10.86
N ALA A 47 -2.51 9.34 -11.40
CA ALA A 47 -3.23 10.43 -10.75
C ALA A 47 -3.94 9.95 -9.48
N GLY A 48 -4.69 8.85 -9.53
CA GLY A 48 -5.36 8.25 -8.38
C GLY A 48 -4.38 7.86 -7.26
N LYS A 49 -3.19 7.35 -7.61
CA LYS A 49 -2.11 7.12 -6.63
C LYS A 49 -1.65 8.42 -5.95
N LYS A 50 -1.48 9.50 -6.72
CA LYS A 50 -1.10 10.80 -6.15
C LYS A 50 -2.18 11.35 -5.22
N VAL A 51 -3.46 11.17 -5.56
CA VAL A 51 -4.59 11.53 -4.68
C VAL A 51 -4.55 10.72 -3.39
N TRP A 52 -4.35 9.41 -3.47
CA TRP A 52 -4.20 8.52 -2.32
C TRP A 52 -3.11 9.00 -1.34
N GLU A 53 -1.96 9.40 -1.89
CA GLU A 53 -0.83 9.91 -1.12
C GLU A 53 -1.08 11.33 -0.58
N LYS A 54 -1.67 12.23 -1.39
CA LYS A 54 -2.00 13.61 -1.03
C LYS A 54 -2.89 13.69 0.20
N TYR A 55 -3.92 12.84 0.27
CA TYR A 55 -4.87 12.80 1.38
C TYR A 55 -4.49 11.79 2.48
N ASN A 56 -3.30 11.19 2.38
CA ASN A 56 -2.79 10.18 3.30
C ASN A 56 -3.82 9.08 3.61
N CYS A 57 -4.52 8.59 2.58
CA CYS A 57 -5.56 7.56 2.73
C CYS A 57 -5.03 6.29 3.41
N ASN A 58 -3.72 6.06 3.30
CA ASN A 58 -2.99 4.96 3.93
C ASN A 58 -2.96 5.02 5.47
N ASP A 59 -3.31 6.13 6.10
CA ASP A 59 -3.36 6.26 7.56
C ASP A 59 -4.54 5.48 8.16
N CYS A 60 -5.61 5.35 7.38
CA CYS A 60 -6.82 4.63 7.78
C CYS A 60 -7.01 3.31 7.04
N HIS A 61 -6.62 3.27 5.77
CA HIS A 61 -6.83 2.14 4.87
C HIS A 61 -5.53 1.43 4.53
N THR A 62 -5.64 0.19 4.03
CA THR A 62 -4.53 -0.51 3.39
C THR A 62 -4.74 -0.67 1.89
N ILE A 63 -3.63 -0.77 1.15
CA ILE A 63 -3.56 -1.38 -0.18
C ILE A 63 -2.58 -2.54 -0.09
N LEU A 64 -2.96 -3.72 -0.57
CA LEU A 64 -2.15 -4.93 -0.46
C LEU A 64 -1.70 -5.26 0.98
N GLY A 65 -2.51 -4.89 1.98
CA GLY A 65 -2.21 -5.07 3.40
C GLY A 65 -1.23 -4.07 4.02
N PHE A 66 -0.74 -3.07 3.28
CA PHE A 66 0.12 -2.01 3.83
C PHE A 66 -0.70 -0.75 4.10
N GLY A 67 -0.66 -0.23 5.33
CA GLY A 67 -1.38 0.97 5.77
C GLY A 67 -2.03 0.82 7.14
N GLY A 68 -3.07 1.61 7.40
CA GLY A 68 -3.87 1.60 8.61
C GLY A 68 -5.00 0.57 8.57
N TYR A 69 -5.41 0.10 9.75
CA TYR A 69 -6.41 -0.98 9.91
C TYR A 69 -7.75 -0.49 10.48
N TYR A 70 -7.96 0.82 10.55
CA TYR A 70 -9.23 1.40 10.98
C TYR A 70 -10.33 1.15 9.94
N ALA A 71 -9.97 1.30 8.66
CA ALA A 71 -10.82 1.20 7.50
C ALA A 71 -10.39 0.00 6.61
N PRO A 72 -11.22 -0.44 5.64
CA PRO A 72 -10.97 -1.69 4.93
C PRO A 72 -9.81 -1.59 3.93
N ASP A 73 -9.23 -2.75 3.63
CA ASP A 73 -8.26 -2.91 2.54
C ASP A 73 -8.91 -2.65 1.18
N MET A 74 -8.36 -1.71 0.43
CA MET A 74 -8.93 -1.24 -0.83
C MET A 74 -8.73 -2.22 -1.98
N THR A 75 -7.71 -3.09 -1.94
CA THR A 75 -7.56 -4.18 -2.92
C THR A 75 -8.75 -5.15 -2.86
N LYS A 76 -9.34 -5.31 -1.68
CA LYS A 76 -10.55 -6.13 -1.49
C LYS A 76 -11.84 -5.32 -1.62
N ALA A 77 -11.89 -4.14 -1.02
CA ALA A 77 -13.10 -3.30 -1.02
C ALA A 77 -13.54 -2.91 -2.44
N TYR A 78 -12.58 -2.68 -3.34
CA TYR A 78 -12.85 -2.40 -4.75
C TYR A 78 -13.74 -3.46 -5.41
N LYS A 79 -13.53 -4.75 -5.11
CA LYS A 79 -14.34 -5.84 -5.69
C LYS A 79 -15.81 -5.79 -5.27
N ARG A 80 -16.10 -5.23 -4.10
CA ARG A 80 -17.46 -5.14 -3.54
C ARG A 80 -18.15 -3.83 -3.90
N LEU A 81 -17.41 -2.72 -3.88
CA LEU A 81 -17.97 -1.38 -4.06
C LEU A 81 -17.93 -0.93 -5.52
N GLY A 82 -16.95 -1.38 -6.30
CA GLY A 82 -16.66 -0.83 -7.62
C GLY A 82 -16.22 0.64 -7.57
N PRO A 83 -15.91 1.23 -8.74
CA PRO A 83 -15.48 2.63 -8.84
C PRO A 83 -16.58 3.60 -8.37
N GLU A 84 -17.83 3.40 -8.80
CA GLU A 84 -18.94 4.29 -8.42
C GLU A 84 -19.23 4.28 -6.92
N GLY A 85 -19.17 3.11 -6.28
CA GLY A 85 -19.37 3.00 -4.84
C GLY A 85 -18.26 3.68 -4.05
N ILE A 86 -17.01 3.58 -4.51
CA ILE A 86 -15.88 4.31 -3.90
C ILE A 86 -16.07 5.82 -4.08
N ALA A 87 -16.41 6.26 -5.29
CA ALA A 87 -16.67 7.67 -5.59
C ALA A 87 -17.78 8.24 -4.69
N PHE A 88 -18.88 7.50 -4.50
CA PHE A 88 -19.95 7.89 -3.59
C PHE A 88 -19.47 8.03 -2.14
N VAL A 89 -18.72 7.04 -1.63
CA VAL A 89 -18.21 7.04 -0.25
C VAL A 89 -17.26 8.20 -0.01
N VAL A 90 -16.36 8.48 -0.95
CA VAL A 90 -15.37 9.55 -0.86
C VAL A 90 -16.05 10.92 -0.91
N LYS A 91 -17.06 11.11 -1.77
CA LYS A 91 -17.78 12.39 -1.89
C LYS A 91 -18.80 12.61 -0.76
N ASN A 92 -19.39 11.55 -0.21
CA ASN A 92 -20.47 11.62 0.79
C ASN A 92 -20.25 10.66 1.98
N PRO A 93 -19.10 10.71 2.68
CA PRO A 93 -18.80 9.73 3.73
C PRO A 93 -19.78 9.81 4.92
N GLU A 94 -20.33 10.98 5.22
CA GLU A 94 -21.32 11.18 6.27
C GLU A 94 -22.62 10.43 5.99
N LYS A 95 -23.02 10.31 4.72
CA LYS A 95 -24.19 9.53 4.30
C LYS A 95 -23.86 8.04 4.25
N ALA A 96 -22.73 7.69 3.63
CA ALA A 96 -22.29 6.30 3.49
C ALA A 96 -22.13 5.60 4.85
N PHE A 97 -21.72 6.33 5.88
CA PHE A 97 -21.48 5.82 7.21
C PHE A 97 -22.44 6.38 8.26
N ALA A 98 -23.63 6.87 7.88
CA ALA A 98 -24.58 7.49 8.80
C ALA A 98 -24.90 6.61 10.02
N SER A 99 -25.15 5.31 9.80
CA SER A 99 -25.46 4.31 10.83
C SER A 99 -24.24 3.64 11.48
N SER A 100 -23.03 3.96 11.03
CA SER A 100 -21.78 3.37 11.53
C SER A 100 -21.14 4.27 12.59
N TRP A 101 -20.61 3.65 13.64
CA TRP A 101 -19.74 4.33 14.62
C TRP A 101 -18.36 4.64 14.04
N ARG A 102 -17.90 3.88 13.04
CA ARG A 102 -16.70 4.21 12.28
C ARG A 102 -17.05 5.23 11.21
N LYS A 103 -16.34 6.37 11.22
CA LYS A 103 -16.58 7.50 10.32
C LYS A 103 -15.34 7.72 9.46
N MET A 104 -15.59 7.98 8.18
CA MET A 104 -14.58 8.51 7.27
C MET A 104 -14.72 10.04 7.26
N PRO A 105 -13.63 10.82 7.45
CA PRO A 105 -13.69 12.26 7.29
C PRO A 105 -13.94 12.62 5.82
N ASN A 106 -14.67 13.71 5.57
CA ASN A 106 -14.75 14.27 4.23
C ASN A 106 -13.44 15.02 3.94
N GLN A 107 -12.68 14.50 2.98
CA GLN A 107 -11.38 15.03 2.59
C GLN A 107 -11.48 16.18 1.57
N GLY A 108 -12.68 16.47 1.05
CA GLY A 108 -12.90 17.57 0.10
C GLY A 108 -12.22 17.34 -1.25
N LEU A 109 -12.23 16.11 -1.77
CA LEU A 109 -11.70 15.80 -3.09
C LEU A 109 -12.52 16.51 -4.17
N THR A 110 -11.84 16.99 -5.21
CA THR A 110 -12.53 17.57 -6.39
C THR A 110 -13.17 16.46 -7.22
N ASP A 111 -14.08 16.84 -8.13
CA ASP A 111 -14.68 15.86 -9.05
C ASP A 111 -13.64 15.18 -9.95
N GLU A 112 -12.58 15.90 -10.32
CA GLU A 112 -11.45 15.38 -11.11
C GLU A 112 -10.59 14.39 -10.32
N GLU A 113 -10.40 14.60 -9.01
CA GLU A 113 -9.64 13.67 -8.16
C GLU A 113 -10.40 12.38 -7.86
N VAL A 114 -11.71 12.37 -8.06
CA VAL A 114 -12.56 11.19 -7.86
C VAL A 114 -12.75 10.37 -9.14
N ASP A 115 -12.54 10.97 -10.32
CA ASP A 115 -12.64 10.31 -11.64
C ASP A 115 -11.34 9.61 -12.09
#